data_AF-A0A838ULT0-F1
#
_entry.id   AF-A0A838ULT0-F1
#
_cell.length_a   1.000
_cell.length_b   1.000
_cell.length_c   1.000
_cell.angle_alpha   90.00
_cell.angle_beta   90.00
_cell.angle_gamma   90.00
#
_symmetry.space_group_name_H-M   'P 1'
#
loop_
_entity.id
_entity.type
_entity.pdbx_description
1 polymer ?
#
loop_
_entity_poly.entity_id
_entity_poly.type
_entity_poly.pdbx_seq_one_letter_code
_entity_poly.pdbx_strand_id
1 'polypeptide(L)'
;MNEPMVCVGGPPGSVQQTAAVPTPLIFTHSDVRIRLTIREPIPGPERRLVEQFARQIVPTAEMRTPALALFYEPMLTQGYPDLLIVQYDPTDFATWPPARLQLEHRDLRLIAFLRSQHEIDVDTLVTRYGGQRRPLLRQLVRLAEAGIIVSCAGNWSLLPDDHLLAVRHIMAVEAKMVPSQRVIEQAMHHWAYATEIIVLLPHAHLPPQIASAAARHQFGVWVSTATGSYALRPAVPRSDWWSYERLLVNEWIGRRLIADGNLTLAAAPAVDASAWLSSHHPTPPMSPFGQLSLAWDEEASHAAQV
;
A
#
# COMPACT_ATOMS: atom_id res chain seq x y z
N MET A 1 33.43 12.51 -25.42
CA MET A 1 33.59 12.66 -23.97
C MET A 1 32.33 12.07 -23.35
N ASN A 2 32.43 10.91 -22.70
CA ASN A 2 31.28 10.33 -21.99
C ASN A 2 31.17 11.04 -20.65
N GLU A 3 30.12 11.84 -20.46
CA GLU A 3 29.72 12.26 -19.13
C GLU A 3 29.41 11.01 -18.29
N PRO A 4 29.82 10.97 -17.00
CA PRO A 4 29.46 9.87 -16.13
C PRO A 4 27.93 9.86 -15.98
N MET A 5 27.32 8.70 -16.23
CA MET A 5 25.90 8.47 -16.07
C MET A 5 25.53 8.64 -14.59
N VAL A 6 24.90 9.76 -14.24
CA VAL A 6 24.52 10.07 -12.86
C VAL A 6 23.18 9.39 -12.56
N CYS A 7 23.23 8.29 -11.80
CA CYS A 7 22.05 7.73 -11.17
C CYS A 7 21.64 8.61 -9.98
N VAL A 8 20.35 8.91 -9.84
CA VAL A 8 19.82 9.71 -8.73
C VAL A 8 19.12 8.80 -7.73
N GLY A 9 19.54 8.87 -6.45
CA GLY A 9 18.99 8.09 -5.33
C GLY A 9 19.93 7.00 -4.81
N GLY A 10 20.05 6.86 -3.48
CA GLY A 10 20.85 5.84 -2.81
C GLY A 10 20.26 5.45 -1.44
N PRO A 11 20.46 4.22 -0.96
CA PRO A 11 19.79 3.72 0.25
C PRO A 11 20.38 4.34 1.54
N PRO A 12 19.55 4.61 2.56
CA PRO A 12 20.01 5.07 3.87
C PRO A 12 20.68 3.95 4.68
N GLY A 13 21.65 4.32 5.53
CA GLY A 13 22.37 3.39 6.42
C GLY A 13 21.51 2.81 7.55
N SER A 14 21.90 1.64 8.04
CA SER A 14 21.18 0.85 9.05
C SER A 14 21.38 1.33 10.48
N VAL A 15 20.37 1.17 11.33
CA VAL A 15 20.38 1.48 12.77
C VAL A 15 19.92 0.25 13.57
N GLN A 16 20.60 -0.10 14.65
CA GLN A 16 20.25 -1.20 15.57
C GLN A 16 19.46 -0.71 16.79
N GLN A 17 18.47 -1.49 17.24
CA GLN A 17 17.82 -1.30 18.54
C GLN A 17 17.39 -2.63 19.19
N THR A 18 17.42 -2.66 20.53
CA THR A 18 17.29 -3.83 21.43
C THR A 18 15.85 -4.13 21.88
N ALA A 19 15.56 -5.42 22.10
CA ALA A 19 14.23 -6.01 22.22
C ALA A 19 13.53 -5.83 23.59
N ALA A 20 12.42 -5.08 23.58
CA ALA A 20 11.24 -5.35 24.40
C ALA A 20 10.16 -5.92 23.46
N VAL A 21 9.25 -6.77 23.96
CA VAL A 21 8.10 -7.22 23.15
C VAL A 21 7.30 -5.97 22.76
N PRO A 22 7.24 -5.60 21.47
CA PRO A 22 6.57 -4.37 21.07
C PRO A 22 5.08 -4.51 21.39
N THR A 23 4.55 -3.53 22.13
CA THR A 23 3.10 -3.44 22.33
C THR A 23 2.45 -3.28 20.95
N PRO A 24 1.41 -4.08 20.61
CA PRO A 24 0.78 -3.97 19.32
C PRO A 24 0.23 -2.57 19.06
N LEU A 25 0.41 -2.05 17.84
CA LEU A 25 -0.31 -0.87 17.38
C LEU A 25 -1.78 -1.23 17.17
N ILE A 26 -2.69 -0.45 17.73
CA ILE A 26 -4.14 -0.73 17.65
C ILE A 26 -4.82 0.43 16.93
N PHE A 27 -5.47 0.12 15.81
CA PHE A 27 -6.21 1.08 14.98
C PHE A 27 -7.70 0.76 15.04
N THR A 28 -8.45 1.62 15.73
CA THR A 28 -9.91 1.48 15.94
C THR A 28 -10.71 2.70 15.49
N HIS A 29 -10.03 3.76 15.04
CA HIS A 29 -10.64 5.00 14.59
C HIS A 29 -9.86 5.55 13.39
N SER A 30 -10.56 6.30 12.54
CA SER A 30 -9.94 7.05 11.45
C SER A 30 -8.92 8.04 12.00
N ASP A 31 -7.77 8.14 11.33
CA ASP A 31 -6.69 9.06 11.70
C ASP A 31 -6.17 9.76 10.44
N VAL A 32 -6.49 11.05 10.34
CA VAL A 32 -6.14 11.90 9.19
C VAL A 32 -4.63 12.06 9.04
N ARG A 33 -3.86 11.98 10.13
CA ARG A 33 -2.39 12.15 10.10
C ARG A 33 -1.73 11.04 9.30
N ILE A 34 -2.31 9.85 9.35
CA ILE A 34 -1.82 8.67 8.62
C ILE A 34 -2.68 8.35 7.38
N ARG A 35 -3.75 9.11 7.14
CA ARG A 35 -4.72 8.89 6.04
C ARG A 35 -5.39 7.50 6.12
N LEU A 36 -5.64 7.04 7.34
CA LEU A 36 -6.41 5.83 7.61
C LEU A 36 -7.87 6.21 7.81
N THR A 37 -8.75 5.53 7.09
CA THR A 37 -10.19 5.54 7.35
C THR A 37 -10.58 4.19 7.92
N ILE A 38 -11.26 4.20 9.06
CA ILE A 38 -11.86 3.03 9.69
C ILE A 38 -13.37 3.25 9.70
N ARG A 39 -14.13 2.18 9.45
CA ARG A 39 -15.59 2.21 9.58
C ARG A 39 -15.94 2.54 11.03
N GLU A 40 -16.96 3.38 11.22
CA GLU A 40 -17.46 3.63 12.57
C GLU A 40 -17.86 2.29 13.23
N PRO A 41 -17.33 1.97 14.42
CA PRO A 41 -17.60 0.70 15.06
C PRO A 41 -19.09 0.52 15.32
N ILE A 42 -19.66 -0.55 14.79
CA ILE A 42 -21.04 -0.95 15.09
C ILE A 42 -21.00 -2.04 16.17
N PRO A 43 -21.54 -1.78 17.37
CA PRO A 43 -21.64 -2.83 18.40
C PRO A 43 -22.43 -4.02 17.87
N GLY A 44 -21.86 -5.21 18.01
CA GLY A 44 -22.47 -6.42 17.45
C GLY A 44 -21.85 -7.71 17.96
N PRO A 45 -22.52 -8.85 17.73
CA PRO A 45 -21.97 -10.14 18.09
C PRO A 45 -20.71 -10.49 17.26
N GLU A 46 -20.64 -10.13 15.98
CA GLU A 46 -19.42 -10.30 15.17
C GLU A 46 -18.25 -9.49 15.74
N ARG A 47 -18.46 -8.22 16.11
CA ARG A 47 -17.43 -7.37 16.71
C ARG A 47 -16.87 -7.98 18.00
N ARG A 48 -17.75 -8.47 18.89
CA ARG A 48 -17.34 -9.15 20.12
C ARG A 48 -16.51 -10.39 19.85
N LEU A 49 -16.87 -11.15 18.82
CA LEU A 49 -16.16 -12.36 18.39
C LEU A 49 -14.72 -12.01 17.93
N VAL A 50 -14.58 -10.97 17.11
CA VAL A 50 -13.29 -10.47 16.62
C VAL A 50 -12.40 -9.99 17.77
N GLU A 51 -12.95 -9.19 18.68
CA GLU A 51 -12.20 -8.69 19.83
C GLU A 51 -11.76 -9.81 20.78
N GLN A 52 -12.62 -10.82 20.97
CA GLN A 52 -12.28 -12.00 21.76
C GLN A 52 -11.15 -12.80 21.11
N PHE A 53 -11.23 -13.02 19.81
CA PHE A 53 -10.19 -13.69 19.03
C PHE A 53 -8.85 -12.95 19.13
N ALA A 54 -8.83 -11.63 18.89
CA ALA A 54 -7.62 -10.82 18.99
C ALA A 54 -6.99 -10.90 20.40
N ARG A 55 -7.80 -10.80 21.47
CA ARG A 55 -7.33 -10.92 22.86
C ARG A 55 -6.70 -12.28 23.17
N GLN A 56 -7.14 -13.34 22.50
CA GLN A 56 -6.66 -14.71 22.75
C GLN A 56 -5.45 -15.09 21.87
N ILE A 57 -5.38 -14.61 20.63
CA ILE A 57 -4.33 -14.99 19.67
C ILE A 57 -3.08 -14.10 19.75
N VAL A 58 -3.23 -12.80 19.96
CA VAL A 58 -2.09 -11.86 20.05
C VAL A 58 -1.10 -12.26 21.15
N PRO A 59 -1.52 -12.75 22.33
CA PRO A 59 -0.57 -13.17 23.36
C PRO A 59 0.16 -14.49 23.11
N THR A 60 -0.09 -15.20 21.99
CA THR A 60 0.58 -16.48 21.71
C THR A 60 2.06 -16.28 21.33
N ALA A 61 2.92 -17.26 21.59
CA ALA A 61 4.37 -17.13 21.35
C ALA A 61 4.71 -16.80 19.89
N GLU A 62 3.98 -17.40 18.94
CA GLU A 62 4.10 -17.13 17.51
C GLU A 62 3.87 -15.65 17.16
N MET A 63 2.96 -15.00 17.88
CA MET A 63 2.57 -13.61 17.68
C MET A 63 3.37 -12.60 18.51
N ARG A 64 4.11 -13.04 19.53
CA ARG A 64 4.93 -12.15 20.39
C ARG A 64 6.25 -11.70 19.78
N THR A 65 6.77 -12.46 18.83
CA THR A 65 8.11 -12.23 18.28
C THR A 65 8.16 -11.07 17.30
N PRO A 66 7.24 -10.96 16.31
CA PRO A 66 7.20 -9.80 15.42
C PRO A 66 6.49 -8.60 16.06
N ALA A 67 6.75 -7.40 15.53
CA ALA A 67 5.90 -6.25 15.84
C ALA A 67 4.54 -6.41 15.16
N LEU A 68 3.47 -6.06 15.90
CA LEU A 68 2.10 -6.28 15.46
C LEU A 68 1.34 -4.97 15.30
N ALA A 69 0.52 -4.91 14.25
CA ALA A 69 -0.49 -3.89 14.05
C ALA A 69 -1.86 -4.54 13.85
N LEU A 70 -2.87 -4.06 14.57
CA LEU A 70 -4.25 -4.54 14.50
C LEU A 70 -5.14 -3.44 13.94
N PHE A 71 -5.76 -3.71 12.79
CA PHE A 71 -6.73 -2.79 12.17
C PHE A 71 -8.12 -3.37 12.27
N TYR A 72 -9.02 -2.67 12.98
CA TYR A 72 -10.42 -3.05 13.06
C TYR A 72 -11.21 -2.31 11.99
N GLU A 73 -11.84 -3.04 11.07
CA GLU A 73 -12.67 -2.50 9.98
C GLU A 73 -11.99 -1.36 9.16
N PRO A 74 -10.72 -1.51 8.70
CA PRO A 74 -10.08 -0.50 7.86
C PRO A 74 -10.74 -0.43 6.47
N MET A 75 -10.84 0.77 5.90
CA MET A 75 -11.35 0.96 4.55
C MET A 75 -10.30 0.54 3.51
N LEU A 76 -10.56 -0.53 2.77
CA LEU A 76 -9.80 -0.96 1.60
C LEU A 76 -10.66 -0.89 0.33
N THR A 77 -10.07 -1.11 -0.85
CA THR A 77 -10.79 -1.00 -2.13
C THR A 77 -11.93 -2.01 -2.26
N GLN A 78 -11.76 -3.21 -1.70
CA GLN A 78 -12.73 -4.31 -1.77
C GLN A 78 -13.71 -4.33 -0.58
N GLY A 79 -13.63 -3.36 0.33
CA GLY A 79 -14.52 -3.27 1.49
C GLY A 79 -13.77 -3.09 2.81
N TYR A 80 -14.41 -3.53 3.89
CA TYR A 80 -13.96 -3.37 5.27
C TYR A 80 -13.78 -4.75 5.90
N PRO A 81 -12.57 -5.34 5.89
CA PRO A 81 -12.32 -6.59 6.62
C PRO A 81 -12.55 -6.37 8.11
N ASP A 82 -13.14 -7.32 8.81
CA ASP A 82 -13.47 -7.14 10.23
C ASP A 82 -12.21 -6.89 11.10
N LEU A 83 -11.12 -7.59 10.80
CA LEU A 83 -9.82 -7.38 11.44
C LEU A 83 -8.66 -7.73 10.49
N LEU A 84 -7.64 -6.88 10.48
CA LEU A 84 -6.31 -7.24 9.97
C LEU A 84 -5.34 -7.35 11.14
N ILE A 85 -4.63 -8.48 11.22
CA ILE A 85 -3.48 -8.65 12.10
C ILE A 85 -2.24 -8.67 11.23
N VAL A 86 -1.38 -7.68 11.43
CA VAL A 86 -0.25 -7.40 10.54
C VAL A 86 1.04 -7.57 11.31
N GLN A 87 1.94 -8.41 10.80
CA GLN A 87 3.31 -8.51 11.28
C GLN A 87 4.20 -7.60 10.44
N TYR A 88 5.05 -6.82 11.09
CA TYR A 88 5.96 -5.90 10.42
C TYR A 88 7.31 -5.82 11.15
N ASP A 89 8.33 -5.33 10.45
CA ASP A 89 9.62 -4.99 11.04
C ASP A 89 9.74 -3.47 11.22
N PRO A 90 9.80 -2.96 12.47
CA PRO A 90 9.95 -1.53 12.75
C PRO A 90 11.22 -0.91 12.13
N THR A 91 12.28 -1.69 11.93
CA THR A 91 13.59 -1.19 11.50
C THR A 91 13.59 -0.74 10.05
N ASP A 92 12.79 -1.37 9.19
CA ASP A 92 12.66 -0.99 7.78
C ASP A 92 12.05 0.42 7.61
N PHE A 93 11.21 0.84 8.56
CA PHE A 93 10.62 2.19 8.57
C PHE A 93 11.62 3.28 8.99
N ALA A 94 12.71 2.93 9.69
CA ALA A 94 13.69 3.91 10.17
C ALA A 94 14.45 4.61 9.03
N THR A 95 14.45 4.00 7.84
CA THR A 95 15.09 4.55 6.64
C THR A 95 14.20 5.53 5.87
N TRP A 96 12.96 5.78 6.33
CA TRP A 96 12.03 6.61 5.58
C TRP A 96 12.46 8.08 5.52
N PRO A 97 12.57 8.67 4.32
CA PRO A 97 12.81 10.09 4.19
C PRO A 97 11.51 10.89 4.44
N PRO A 98 11.59 12.18 4.82
CA PRO A 98 10.41 13.00 5.09
C PRO A 98 9.44 13.10 3.90
N ALA A 99 9.96 13.07 2.67
CA ALA A 99 9.15 13.09 1.45
C ALA A 99 8.20 11.88 1.33
N ARG A 100 8.53 10.74 1.95
CA ARG A 100 7.66 9.56 2.00
C ARG A 100 6.29 9.87 2.63
N LEU A 101 6.26 10.74 3.64
CA LEU A 101 5.03 11.14 4.32
C LEU A 101 4.08 11.94 3.42
N GLN A 102 4.57 12.51 2.32
CA GLN A 102 3.77 13.27 1.38
C GLN A 102 3.05 12.39 0.37
N LEU A 103 3.45 11.12 0.21
CA LEU A 103 2.87 10.21 -0.78
C LEU A 103 1.35 10.08 -0.62
N GLU A 104 0.65 10.13 -1.74
CA GLU A 104 -0.80 10.00 -1.84
C GLU A 104 -1.24 8.65 -2.39
N HIS A 105 -2.54 8.34 -2.28
CA HIS A 105 -3.13 7.12 -2.82
C HIS A 105 -2.80 6.90 -4.31
N ARG A 106 -2.78 7.98 -5.12
CA ARG A 106 -2.39 7.91 -6.53
C ARG A 106 -0.93 7.51 -6.73
N ASP A 107 -0.04 7.93 -5.82
CA ASP A 107 1.37 7.57 -5.86
C ASP A 107 1.52 6.08 -5.53
N LEU A 108 0.83 5.57 -4.51
CA LEU A 108 0.85 4.15 -4.15
C LEU A 108 0.27 3.25 -5.26
N ARG A 109 -0.74 3.71 -5.99
CA ARG A 109 -1.26 3.00 -7.18
C ARG A 109 -0.21 2.93 -8.28
N LEU A 110 0.56 4.01 -8.49
CA LEU A 110 1.65 4.02 -9.45
C LEU A 110 2.77 3.04 -9.01
N ILE A 111 3.12 2.96 -7.73
CA ILE A 111 4.09 1.97 -7.21
C ILE A 111 3.61 0.54 -7.52
N ALA A 112 2.35 0.23 -7.21
CA ALA A 112 1.78 -1.09 -7.49
C ALA A 112 1.81 -1.42 -8.99
N PHE A 113 1.56 -0.44 -9.86
CA PHE A 113 1.70 -0.61 -11.31
C PHE A 113 3.17 -0.86 -11.70
N LEU A 114 4.10 -0.02 -11.23
CA LEU A 114 5.52 -0.12 -11.54
C LEU A 114 6.12 -1.46 -11.11
N ARG A 115 5.60 -2.11 -10.05
CA ARG A 115 6.10 -3.43 -9.61
C ARG A 115 5.93 -4.52 -10.67
N SER A 116 4.91 -4.41 -11.51
CA SER A 116 4.69 -5.31 -12.64
C SER A 116 5.58 -5.01 -13.84
N GLN A 117 6.38 -3.95 -13.77
CA GLN A 117 7.32 -3.50 -14.79
C GLN A 117 8.76 -3.63 -14.24
N HIS A 118 9.72 -3.99 -15.08
CA HIS A 118 11.14 -4.01 -14.64
C HIS A 118 11.75 -2.60 -14.69
N GLU A 119 11.73 -2.02 -15.88
CA GLU A 119 12.14 -0.64 -16.17
C GLU A 119 11.12 -0.06 -17.16
N ILE A 120 10.80 1.22 -17.01
CA ILE A 120 9.84 1.89 -17.88
C ILE A 120 10.22 3.34 -18.14
N ASP A 121 10.19 3.75 -19.41
CA ASP A 121 10.33 5.14 -19.81
C ASP A 121 8.99 5.89 -19.62
N VAL A 122 9.06 7.23 -19.60
CA VAL A 122 7.89 8.08 -19.34
C VAL A 122 6.81 7.94 -20.41
N ASP A 123 7.16 7.78 -21.68
CA ASP A 123 6.19 7.77 -22.77
C ASP A 123 5.45 6.42 -22.82
N THR A 124 6.15 5.32 -22.54
CA THR A 124 5.53 4.01 -22.29
C THR A 124 4.64 4.05 -21.05
N LEU A 125 5.09 4.70 -19.98
CA LEU A 125 4.29 4.84 -18.75
C LEU A 125 2.99 5.62 -19.02
N VAL A 126 3.05 6.74 -19.74
CA VAL A 126 1.86 7.51 -20.15
C VAL A 126 0.90 6.64 -20.96
N THR A 127 1.41 5.81 -21.86
CA THR A 127 0.59 4.96 -22.73
C THR A 127 -0.08 3.81 -21.96
N ARG A 128 0.65 3.16 -21.05
CA ARG A 128 0.18 1.94 -20.36
C ARG A 128 -0.58 2.22 -19.06
N TYR A 129 -0.09 3.14 -18.24
CA TYR A 129 -0.75 3.54 -17.01
C TYR A 129 -1.90 4.53 -17.28
N GLY A 130 -1.77 5.31 -18.35
CA GLY A 130 -2.70 6.36 -18.71
C GLY A 130 -2.42 7.68 -17.98
N GLY A 131 -3.11 8.72 -18.43
CA GLY A 131 -3.03 10.07 -17.85
C GLY A 131 -2.16 11.03 -18.64
N GLN A 132 -1.92 12.21 -18.06
CA GLN A 132 -1.15 13.27 -18.70
C GLN A 132 0.32 13.19 -18.27
N ARG A 133 1.24 13.41 -19.23
CA ARG A 133 2.69 13.35 -19.03
C ARG A 133 3.18 14.20 -17.85
N ARG A 134 2.77 15.48 -17.79
CA ARG A 134 3.22 16.41 -16.72
C ARG A 134 2.82 15.96 -15.30
N PRO A 135 1.55 15.62 -15.01
CA PRO A 135 1.17 15.02 -13.73
C PRO A 135 1.95 13.77 -13.35
N LEU A 136 2.19 12.87 -14.31
CA LEU A 136 2.91 11.61 -14.09
C LEU A 136 4.38 11.84 -13.77
N LEU A 137 5.05 12.76 -14.48
CA LEU A 137 6.41 13.20 -14.16
C LEU A 137 6.51 13.72 -12.71
N ARG A 138 5.53 14.52 -12.26
CA ARG A 138 5.50 14.99 -10.86
C ARG A 138 5.29 13.85 -9.85
N GLN A 139 4.54 12.81 -10.21
CA GLN A 139 4.41 11.61 -9.37
C GLN A 139 5.75 10.88 -9.27
N LEU A 140 6.44 10.67 -10.39
CA LEU A 140 7.75 10.03 -10.42
C LEU A 140 8.79 10.80 -9.58
N VAL A 141 8.83 12.12 -9.69
CA VAL A 141 9.71 12.96 -8.84
C VAL A 141 9.40 12.76 -7.36
N ARG A 142 8.14 12.82 -6.94
CA ARG A 142 7.77 12.57 -5.53
C ARG A 142 8.17 11.17 -5.06
N LEU A 143 8.00 10.16 -5.92
CA LEU A 143 8.42 8.80 -5.62
C LEU A 143 9.94 8.69 -5.47
N ALA A 144 10.72 9.40 -6.29
CA ALA A 144 12.18 9.42 -6.19
C ALA A 144 12.65 10.12 -4.89
N GLU A 145 12.08 11.29 -4.58
CA GLU A 145 12.34 12.01 -3.32
C GLU A 145 11.95 11.18 -2.09
N ALA A 146 10.89 10.38 -2.20
CA ALA A 146 10.45 9.45 -1.17
C ALA A 146 11.31 8.18 -1.06
N GLY A 147 12.37 8.04 -1.87
CA GLY A 147 13.23 6.86 -1.89
C GLY A 147 12.50 5.60 -2.33
N ILE A 148 11.60 5.71 -3.32
CA ILE A 148 10.84 4.58 -3.86
C ILE A 148 11.43 4.06 -5.16
N ILE A 149 11.82 4.98 -6.02
CA ILE A 149 12.25 4.71 -7.38
C ILE A 149 13.57 5.40 -7.67
N VAL A 150 14.28 4.88 -8.66
CA VAL A 150 15.46 5.50 -9.23
C VAL A 150 15.25 5.73 -10.72
N SER A 151 15.95 6.73 -11.26
CA SER A 151 16.03 6.94 -12.71
C SER A 151 17.45 6.68 -13.20
N CYS A 152 17.55 5.90 -14.26
CA CYS A 152 18.79 5.63 -14.98
C CYS A 152 18.53 5.73 -16.48
N ALA A 153 19.30 6.54 -17.20
CA ALA A 153 19.19 6.72 -18.65
C ALA A 153 17.75 7.02 -19.17
N GLY A 154 16.94 7.74 -18.39
CA GLY A 154 15.56 8.09 -18.74
C GLY A 154 14.51 7.01 -18.43
N ASN A 155 14.94 5.83 -17.96
CA ASN A 155 14.07 4.80 -17.43
C ASN A 155 13.87 4.95 -15.93
N TRP A 156 12.75 4.43 -15.44
CA TRP A 156 12.37 4.40 -14.03
C TRP A 156 12.19 2.97 -13.56
N SER A 157 12.72 2.67 -12.37
CA SER A 157 12.56 1.37 -11.72
C SER A 157 12.31 1.54 -10.23
N LEU A 158 11.58 0.57 -9.65
CA LEU A 158 11.43 0.48 -8.21
C LEU A 158 12.78 0.08 -7.58
N LEU A 159 13.05 0.61 -6.39
CA LEU A 159 14.06 0.05 -5.51
C LEU A 159 13.65 -1.37 -5.04
N PRO A 160 14.59 -2.18 -4.51
CA PRO A 160 14.30 -3.51 -4.00
C PRO A 160 13.27 -3.51 -2.85
N ASP A 161 12.62 -4.66 -2.65
CA ASP A 161 11.42 -4.75 -1.80
C ASP A 161 11.67 -4.42 -0.31
N ASP A 162 12.86 -4.73 0.18
CA ASP A 162 13.33 -4.45 1.56
C ASP A 162 13.36 -2.96 1.88
N HIS A 163 13.53 -2.09 0.88
CA HIS A 163 13.46 -0.63 1.06
C HIS A 163 12.03 -0.08 1.05
N LEU A 164 11.05 -0.89 0.67
CA LEU A 164 9.72 -0.40 0.30
C LEU A 164 8.60 -0.95 1.19
N LEU A 165 8.71 -2.20 1.62
CA LEU A 165 7.73 -2.89 2.47
C LEU A 165 8.38 -3.46 3.73
N ALA A 166 7.95 -2.93 4.87
CA ALA A 166 8.24 -3.45 6.19
C ALA A 166 7.22 -4.51 6.64
N VAL A 167 6.03 -4.52 6.02
CA VAL A 167 4.98 -5.49 6.31
C VAL A 167 5.36 -6.87 5.77
N ARG A 168 5.43 -7.86 6.68
CA ARG A 168 5.85 -9.23 6.39
C ARG A 168 4.68 -10.20 6.30
N HIS A 169 3.64 -10.03 7.11
CA HIS A 169 2.47 -10.91 7.11
C HIS A 169 1.20 -10.09 7.31
N ILE A 170 0.13 -10.41 6.57
CA ILE A 170 -1.21 -9.86 6.80
C ILE A 170 -2.19 -11.02 6.93
N MET A 171 -2.67 -11.22 8.15
CA MET A 171 -3.78 -12.11 8.45
C MET A 171 -5.09 -11.31 8.41
N ALA A 172 -5.91 -11.55 7.40
CA ALA A 172 -7.23 -10.96 7.28
C ALA A 172 -8.30 -11.88 7.88
N VAL A 173 -9.06 -11.34 8.82
CA VAL A 173 -10.10 -12.07 9.56
C VAL A 173 -11.46 -11.55 9.13
N GLU A 174 -12.33 -12.46 8.71
CA GLU A 174 -13.74 -12.22 8.44
C GLU A 174 -14.58 -13.00 9.45
N ALA A 175 -15.38 -12.31 10.27
CA ALA A 175 -16.17 -12.91 11.32
C ALA A 175 -17.64 -13.06 10.91
N LYS A 176 -18.22 -14.22 11.24
CA LYS A 176 -19.64 -14.44 11.01
C LYS A 176 -20.29 -15.27 12.09
N MET A 177 -21.45 -14.80 12.57
CA MET A 177 -22.25 -15.55 13.54
C MET A 177 -22.85 -16.83 12.96
N VAL A 178 -23.18 -16.80 11.66
CA VAL A 178 -23.74 -17.94 10.92
C VAL A 178 -22.91 -18.17 9.66
N PRO A 179 -22.35 -19.38 9.46
CA PRO A 179 -21.62 -19.68 8.25
C PRO A 179 -22.55 -19.59 7.03
N SER A 180 -22.12 -18.88 5.98
CA SER A 180 -22.94 -18.66 4.79
C SER A 180 -22.04 -18.54 3.55
N GLN A 181 -22.60 -18.68 2.35
CA GLN A 181 -21.84 -18.51 1.11
C GLN A 181 -21.18 -17.11 1.02
N ARG A 182 -21.84 -16.08 1.56
CA ARG A 182 -21.30 -14.70 1.60
C ARG A 182 -19.97 -14.61 2.36
N VAL A 183 -19.78 -15.38 3.43
CA VAL A 183 -18.51 -15.35 4.17
C VAL A 183 -17.34 -15.85 3.32
N ILE A 184 -17.60 -16.80 2.41
CA ILE A 184 -16.59 -17.28 1.46
C ILE A 184 -16.28 -16.17 0.46
N GLU A 185 -17.31 -15.54 -0.13
CA GLU A 185 -17.13 -14.45 -1.10
C GLU A 185 -16.33 -13.28 -0.51
N GLN A 186 -16.68 -12.84 0.70
CA GLN A 186 -15.98 -11.78 1.41
C GLN A 186 -14.54 -12.18 1.72
N ALA A 187 -14.32 -13.38 2.26
CA ALA A 187 -12.99 -13.91 2.51
C ALA A 187 -12.14 -13.92 1.24
N MET A 188 -12.69 -14.29 0.07
CA MET A 188 -11.93 -14.33 -1.19
C MET A 188 -11.44 -12.97 -1.66
N HIS A 189 -12.15 -11.88 -1.34
CA HIS A 189 -11.66 -10.54 -1.64
C HIS A 189 -10.38 -10.19 -0.87
N HIS A 190 -10.14 -10.82 0.27
CA HIS A 190 -8.95 -10.56 1.09
C HIS A 190 -7.66 -11.07 0.42
N TRP A 191 -7.76 -12.00 -0.53
CA TRP A 191 -6.60 -12.43 -1.33
C TRP A 191 -6.00 -11.31 -2.20
N ALA A 192 -6.65 -10.15 -2.33
CA ALA A 192 -6.00 -9.01 -2.97
C ALA A 192 -4.76 -8.50 -2.18
N TYR A 193 -4.63 -8.82 -0.88
CA TYR A 193 -3.59 -8.23 -0.03
C TYR A 193 -3.11 -9.09 1.13
N ALA A 194 -3.93 -10.05 1.58
CA ALA A 194 -3.62 -10.89 2.73
C ALA A 194 -2.70 -12.06 2.33
N THR A 195 -1.78 -12.40 3.22
CA THR A 195 -0.98 -13.64 3.16
C THR A 195 -1.76 -14.81 3.73
N GLU A 196 -2.64 -14.53 4.68
CA GLU A 196 -3.46 -15.50 5.36
C GLU A 196 -4.87 -14.96 5.52
N ILE A 197 -5.86 -15.83 5.34
CA ILE A 197 -7.27 -15.50 5.48
C ILE A 197 -7.87 -16.44 6.49
N ILE A 198 -8.59 -15.87 7.45
CA ILE A 198 -9.30 -16.60 8.49
C ILE A 198 -10.78 -16.23 8.42
N VAL A 199 -11.62 -17.25 8.31
CA VAL A 199 -13.04 -17.14 8.64
C VAL A 199 -13.22 -17.49 10.11
N LEU A 200 -13.78 -16.57 10.87
CA LEU A 200 -13.97 -16.69 12.31
C LEU A 200 -15.43 -16.97 12.65
N LEU A 201 -15.67 -18.07 13.37
CA LEU A 201 -17.00 -18.54 13.75
C LEU A 201 -17.14 -18.65 15.28
N PRO A 202 -18.36 -18.51 15.82
CA PRO A 202 -18.61 -18.67 17.26
C PRO A 202 -18.83 -20.13 17.71
N HIS A 203 -18.93 -21.09 16.78
CA HIS A 203 -19.26 -22.50 17.10
C HIS A 203 -18.39 -23.49 16.33
N ALA A 204 -18.15 -24.66 16.95
CA ALA A 204 -17.28 -25.72 16.41
C ALA A 204 -17.81 -26.45 15.18
N HIS A 205 -19.07 -26.22 14.79
CA HIS A 205 -19.67 -26.90 13.65
C HIS A 205 -19.23 -26.23 12.34
N LEU A 206 -18.42 -26.92 11.56
CA LEU A 206 -17.99 -26.49 10.22
C LEU A 206 -18.88 -27.14 9.14
N PRO A 207 -19.77 -26.38 8.47
CA PRO A 207 -20.60 -26.97 7.41
C PRO A 207 -19.74 -27.49 6.26
N PRO A 208 -20.13 -28.62 5.62
CA PRO A 208 -19.34 -29.24 4.54
C PRO A 208 -18.99 -28.28 3.40
N GLN A 209 -19.92 -27.38 3.03
CA GLN A 209 -19.70 -26.37 2.00
C GLN A 209 -18.55 -25.42 2.36
N ILE A 210 -18.49 -24.94 3.61
CA ILE A 210 -17.41 -24.07 4.07
C ILE A 210 -16.10 -24.86 4.18
N ALA A 211 -16.15 -26.11 4.68
CA ALA A 211 -14.98 -26.98 4.73
C ALA A 211 -14.37 -27.21 3.34
N SER A 212 -15.20 -27.53 2.35
CA SER A 212 -14.77 -27.71 0.95
C SER A 212 -14.23 -26.42 0.34
N ALA A 213 -14.84 -25.27 0.61
CA ALA A 213 -14.35 -23.98 0.15
C ALA A 213 -13.01 -23.63 0.80
N ALA A 214 -12.87 -23.81 2.11
CA ALA A 214 -11.63 -23.58 2.85
C ALA A 214 -10.50 -24.49 2.38
N ALA A 215 -10.82 -25.74 1.99
CA ALA A 215 -9.86 -26.64 1.37
C ALA A 215 -9.42 -26.17 -0.02
N ARG A 216 -10.38 -25.82 -0.88
CA ARG A 216 -10.14 -25.39 -2.26
C ARG A 216 -9.37 -24.07 -2.33
N HIS A 217 -9.73 -23.12 -1.48
CA HIS A 217 -9.23 -21.75 -1.50
C HIS A 217 -8.22 -21.44 -0.40
N GLN A 218 -7.80 -22.46 0.35
CA GLN A 218 -6.68 -22.41 1.30
C GLN A 218 -6.82 -21.42 2.47
N PHE A 219 -8.02 -20.92 2.75
CA PHE A 219 -8.26 -20.11 3.94
C PHE A 219 -8.48 -20.98 5.19
N GLY A 220 -8.17 -20.41 6.35
CA GLY A 220 -8.36 -21.04 7.65
C GLY A 220 -9.76 -20.81 8.20
N VAL A 221 -10.22 -21.74 9.03
CA VAL A 221 -11.47 -21.57 9.78
C VAL A 221 -11.18 -21.73 11.26
N TRP A 222 -11.45 -20.67 12.00
CA TRP A 222 -11.21 -20.60 13.42
C TRP A 222 -12.52 -20.48 14.17
N VAL A 223 -12.49 -21.00 15.39
CA VAL A 223 -13.57 -20.84 16.36
C VAL A 223 -13.04 -20.03 17.52
N SER A 224 -13.82 -19.06 17.96
CA SER A 224 -13.52 -18.31 19.18
C SER A 224 -14.68 -18.39 20.14
N THR A 225 -14.41 -18.93 21.32
CA THR A 225 -15.35 -19.00 22.45
C THR A 225 -14.76 -18.28 23.67
N ALA A 226 -15.57 -18.10 24.71
CA ALA A 226 -15.12 -17.51 25.96
C ALA A 226 -13.92 -18.25 26.58
N THR A 227 -13.79 -19.55 26.31
CA THR A 227 -12.72 -20.41 26.86
C THR A 227 -11.46 -20.45 26.00
N GLY A 228 -11.51 -19.99 24.75
CA GLY A 228 -10.34 -19.97 23.87
C GLY A 228 -10.66 -19.87 22.39
N SER A 229 -9.60 -19.66 21.61
CA SER A 229 -9.67 -19.66 20.14
C SER A 229 -8.81 -20.79 19.60
N TYR A 230 -9.34 -21.53 18.62
CA TYR A 230 -8.64 -22.65 18.01
C TYR A 230 -9.04 -22.82 16.54
N ALA A 231 -8.13 -23.34 15.74
CA ALA A 231 -8.39 -23.64 14.34
C ALA A 231 -9.19 -24.94 14.22
N LEU A 232 -10.34 -24.90 13.53
CA LEU A 232 -10.97 -26.11 12.97
C LEU A 232 -10.21 -26.56 11.71
N ARG A 233 -9.66 -25.58 11.00
CA ARG A 233 -8.79 -25.78 9.85
C ARG A 233 -7.75 -24.66 9.84
N PRO A 234 -6.44 -24.97 9.85
CA PRO A 234 -5.43 -23.94 9.67
C PRO A 234 -5.50 -23.38 8.25
N ALA A 235 -5.19 -22.10 8.10
CA ALA A 235 -4.98 -21.54 6.77
C ALA A 235 -3.68 -22.09 6.17
N VAL A 236 -3.56 -22.03 4.85
CA VAL A 236 -2.28 -22.22 4.17
C VAL A 236 -1.80 -20.85 3.73
N PRO A 237 -0.76 -20.28 4.35
CA PRO A 237 -0.24 -18.98 3.96
C PRO A 237 0.21 -18.98 2.49
N ARG A 238 -0.03 -17.87 1.80
CA ARG A 238 0.47 -17.65 0.45
C ARG A 238 1.75 -16.82 0.49
N SER A 239 2.59 -17.02 -0.52
CA SER A 239 3.79 -16.22 -0.73
C SER A 239 3.42 -14.74 -0.87
N ASP A 240 4.24 -13.88 -0.30
CA ASP A 240 4.06 -12.44 -0.38
C ASP A 240 4.02 -11.95 -1.83
N TRP A 241 3.02 -11.12 -2.13
CA TRP A 241 2.99 -10.29 -3.33
C TRP A 241 2.60 -8.86 -2.95
N TRP A 242 2.93 -7.95 -3.86
CA TRP A 242 2.65 -6.55 -3.70
C TRP A 242 1.27 -6.22 -4.25
N SER A 243 0.52 -5.45 -3.46
CA SER A 243 -0.70 -4.81 -3.91
C SER A 243 -0.77 -3.40 -3.37
N TYR A 244 -1.61 -2.59 -3.99
CA TYR A 244 -1.89 -1.24 -3.53
C TYR A 244 -2.40 -1.24 -2.08
N GLU A 245 -3.23 -2.20 -1.69
CA GLU A 245 -3.75 -2.35 -0.34
C GLU A 245 -2.67 -2.75 0.66
N ARG A 246 -1.73 -3.62 0.29
CA ARG A 246 -0.59 -3.95 1.15
C ARG A 246 0.32 -2.73 1.35
N LEU A 247 0.52 -1.92 0.31
CA LEU A 247 1.22 -0.63 0.42
C LEU A 247 0.46 0.33 1.33
N LEU A 248 -0.88 0.40 1.26
CA LEU A 248 -1.67 1.23 2.17
C LEU A 248 -1.45 0.83 3.64
N VAL A 249 -1.56 -0.46 3.94
CA VAL A 249 -1.33 -0.98 5.31
C VAL A 249 0.07 -0.62 5.80
N ASN A 250 1.08 -0.82 4.95
CA ASN A 250 2.47 -0.44 5.25
C ASN A 250 2.61 1.07 5.53
N GLU A 251 2.01 1.92 4.70
CA GLU A 251 2.02 3.37 4.85
C GLU A 251 1.33 3.83 6.14
N TRP A 252 0.20 3.20 6.51
CA TRP A 252 -0.48 3.51 7.77
C TRP A 252 0.39 3.20 9.00
N ILE A 253 1.07 2.05 9.01
CA ILE A 253 1.97 1.64 10.11
C ILE A 253 3.14 2.62 10.22
N GLY A 254 3.87 2.85 9.14
CA GLY A 254 5.06 3.71 9.17
C GLY A 254 4.73 5.15 9.58
N ARG A 255 3.65 5.72 9.01
CA ARG A 255 3.19 7.07 9.39
C ARG A 255 2.76 7.14 10.84
N ARG A 256 2.15 6.07 11.37
CA ARG A 256 1.74 6.02 12.78
C ARG A 256 2.94 6.03 13.71
N LEU A 257 3.95 5.20 13.42
CA LEU A 257 5.19 5.15 14.20
C LEU A 257 5.90 6.51 14.24
N ILE A 258 5.93 7.23 13.12
CA ILE A 258 6.52 8.57 13.05
C ILE A 258 5.66 9.60 13.78
N ALA A 259 4.33 9.57 13.58
CA ALA A 259 3.41 10.52 14.21
C ALA A 259 3.38 10.40 15.75
N ASP A 260 3.59 9.19 16.28
CA ASP A 260 3.67 8.94 17.72
C ASP A 260 5.09 9.19 18.28
N GLY A 261 6.06 9.57 17.45
CA GLY A 261 7.45 9.84 17.86
C GLY A 261 8.29 8.59 18.12
N ASN A 262 7.78 7.41 17.73
CA ASN A 262 8.47 6.13 17.91
C ASN A 262 9.56 5.89 16.85
N LEU A 263 9.61 6.69 15.79
CA LEU A 263 10.64 6.67 14.76
C LEU A 263 11.06 8.09 14.38
N THR A 264 12.35 8.27 14.15
CA THR A 264 12.91 9.49 13.55
C THR A 264 13.15 9.27 12.07
N LEU A 265 12.80 10.25 11.24
CA LEU A 265 13.00 10.21 9.79
C LEU A 265 14.48 10.23 9.42
N ALA A 266 14.84 9.52 8.36
CA ALA A 266 16.17 9.61 7.76
C ALA A 266 16.38 10.98 7.09
N ALA A 267 17.63 11.35 6.83
CA ALA A 267 17.93 12.51 5.99
C ALA A 267 17.33 12.33 4.59
N ALA A 268 16.87 13.42 3.97
CA ALA A 268 16.31 13.36 2.62
C ALA A 268 17.38 12.87 1.62
N PRO A 269 17.02 11.99 0.67
CA PRO A 269 17.93 11.64 -0.41
C PRO A 269 18.27 12.89 -1.22
N ALA A 270 19.52 13.01 -1.66
CA ALA A 270 19.94 14.09 -2.55
C ALA A 270 19.32 13.87 -3.93
N VAL A 271 18.14 14.45 -4.15
CA VAL A 271 17.46 14.48 -5.45
C VAL A 271 17.38 15.94 -5.88
N ASP A 272 18.12 16.34 -6.91
CA ASP A 272 17.96 17.66 -7.53
C ASP A 272 16.76 17.64 -8.49
N ALA A 273 15.56 17.65 -7.89
CA ALA A 273 14.29 17.62 -8.60
C ALA A 273 14.11 18.83 -9.55
N SER A 274 14.71 19.97 -9.19
CA SER A 274 14.72 21.21 -9.97
C SER A 274 15.46 21.06 -11.29
N ALA A 275 16.69 20.55 -11.28
CA ALA A 275 17.47 20.32 -12.50
C ALA A 275 16.80 19.30 -13.44
N TRP A 276 16.11 18.31 -12.88
CA TRP A 276 15.45 17.26 -13.66
C TRP A 276 14.17 17.74 -14.36
N LEU A 277 13.30 18.48 -13.66
CA LEU A 277 12.09 19.05 -14.26
C LEU A 277 12.41 20.07 -15.37
N SER A 278 13.51 20.81 -15.25
CA SER A 278 13.96 21.79 -16.23
C SER A 278 14.56 21.17 -17.51
N SER A 279 15.16 19.98 -17.42
CA SER A 279 15.78 19.27 -18.56
C SER A 279 14.79 18.50 -19.44
N HIS A 280 13.54 18.29 -18.98
CA HIS A 280 12.51 17.51 -19.69
C HIS A 280 11.30 18.34 -20.13
N HIS A 281 11.49 19.65 -20.31
CA HIS A 281 10.55 20.48 -21.05
C HIS A 281 10.39 19.90 -22.47
N PRO A 282 9.15 19.65 -22.94
CA PRO A 282 8.97 19.27 -24.33
C PRO A 282 9.53 20.41 -25.19
N THR A 283 10.46 20.09 -26.08
CA THR A 283 10.70 20.93 -27.25
C THR A 283 9.34 21.16 -27.90
N PRO A 284 8.94 22.42 -28.18
CA PRO A 284 7.71 22.64 -28.93
C PRO A 284 7.80 21.82 -30.23
N PRO A 285 6.71 21.20 -30.67
CA PRO A 285 6.75 20.42 -31.91
C PRO A 285 7.30 21.34 -33.01
N MET A 286 8.42 20.94 -33.63
CA MET A 286 8.87 21.60 -34.84
C MET A 286 7.75 21.43 -35.86
N SER A 287 7.05 22.52 -36.14
CA SER A 287 6.10 22.60 -37.25
C SER A 287 6.81 22.14 -38.52
N PRO A 288 6.32 21.11 -39.23
CA PRO A 288 6.90 20.68 -40.48
C PRO A 288 6.25 21.44 -41.66
N PHE A 289 6.03 22.75 -41.57
CA PHE A 289 5.67 23.55 -42.74
C PHE A 289 6.33 24.92 -42.68
N GLY A 290 7.16 25.15 -43.69
CA GLY A 290 7.94 26.36 -43.89
C GLY A 290 7.10 27.56 -44.30
N GLN A 291 7.76 28.70 -44.22
CA GLN A 291 7.33 29.97 -44.77
C GLN A 291 6.80 29.81 -46.20
N LEU A 292 5.52 30.13 -46.39
CA LEU A 292 5.03 30.66 -47.65
C LEU A 292 4.38 32.01 -47.35
N SER A 293 5.05 33.05 -47.80
CA SER A 293 4.53 34.41 -47.92
C SER A 293 3.45 34.42 -49.00
N LEU A 294 2.25 34.87 -48.67
CA LEU A 294 1.33 35.55 -49.59
C LEU A 294 0.59 36.64 -48.81
N ALA A 295 0.75 37.88 -49.28
CA ALA A 295 0.04 39.07 -48.85
C ALA A 295 -1.42 39.06 -49.36
N TRP A 296 -2.14 40.16 -49.08
CA TRP A 296 -3.53 40.51 -49.44
C TRP A 296 -4.59 39.91 -48.50
N ASP A 297 -5.55 40.63 -47.94
CA ASP A 297 -5.82 42.06 -47.82
C ASP A 297 -6.93 42.22 -46.75
N GLU A 298 -7.19 43.48 -46.38
CA GLU A 298 -8.25 43.99 -45.51
C GLU A 298 -9.63 43.33 -45.70
N GLU A 299 -10.40 43.14 -44.61
CA GLU A 299 -11.71 43.80 -44.40
C GLU A 299 -12.46 43.29 -43.14
N ALA A 300 -13.00 44.27 -42.41
CA ALA A 300 -14.22 44.25 -41.57
C ALA A 300 -14.33 43.23 -40.40
N SER A 301 -14.28 43.62 -39.12
CA SER A 301 -15.21 44.48 -38.35
C SER A 301 -16.62 43.87 -38.13
N HIS A 302 -17.03 43.84 -36.83
CA HIS A 302 -18.36 43.50 -36.25
C HIS A 302 -18.69 41.99 -36.17
N ALA A 303 -19.27 41.40 -35.11
CA ALA A 303 -20.00 41.85 -33.91
C ALA A 303 -19.78 40.80 -32.79
N ALA A 304 -19.55 41.13 -31.51
CA ALA A 304 -20.53 41.53 -30.48
C ALA A 304 -21.77 40.62 -30.33
N GLN A 305 -21.87 39.99 -29.14
CA GLN A 305 -23.08 39.60 -28.39
C GLN A 305 -24.02 38.53 -29.00
N VAL A 306 -24.10 37.35 -28.38
CA VAL A 306 -25.20 36.87 -27.50
C VAL A 306 -24.62 35.79 -26.57
#